data_AF-A0A1M3D4U0-F1
#
_entry.id   AF-A0A1M3D4U0-F1
#
_cell.length_a   1.000
_cell.length_b   1.000
_cell.length_c   1.000
_cell.angle_alpha   90.00
_cell.angle_beta   90.00
_cell.angle_gamma   90.00
#
_symmetry.space_group_name_H-M   'P 1'
#
loop_
_entity.id
_entity.type
_entity.pdbx_description
1 polymer ?
#
loop_
_entity_poly.entity_id
_entity_poly.type
_entity_poly.pdbx_seq_one_letter_code
_entity_poly.pdbx_strand_id
1 'polypeptide(L)'
;MKPVEFKHQNIVFAKDQPEYQPLPALRIDSPTGEVVSCWKLSFKERVKIIFTGRIWLSLMSFNKPLTPSYLAVNRKEVYSHPDDEKTVLNRVKKFFADWKYIYQNDPVKKCELYKNEGCSHVDGMLCDFPNCSMNNDYIKERSLS
;
A
#
# COMPACT_ATOMS: atom_id res chain seq x y z
N MET A 1 14.75 -7.80 -20.04
CA MET A 1 14.20 -6.92 -19.00
C MET A 1 14.21 -5.50 -19.54
N LYS A 2 13.32 -4.62 -19.09
CA LYS A 2 13.31 -3.22 -19.54
C LYS A 2 13.32 -2.29 -18.32
N PRO A 3 14.03 -1.14 -18.39
CA PRO A 3 13.89 -0.12 -17.38
C PRO A 3 12.45 0.40 -17.39
N VAL A 4 11.92 0.70 -16.22
CA VAL A 4 10.55 1.21 -16.06
C VAL A 4 10.53 2.44 -15.17
N GLU A 5 9.62 3.34 -15.51
CA GLU A 5 9.34 4.50 -14.68
C GLU A 5 8.74 4.09 -13.33
N PHE A 6 9.09 4.84 -12.29
CA PHE A 6 8.58 4.61 -10.94
C PHE A 6 8.33 5.94 -10.23
N LYS A 7 7.47 5.91 -9.20
CA LYS A 7 6.89 7.11 -8.55
C LYS A 7 7.93 8.17 -8.13
N HIS A 8 9.08 7.75 -7.63
CA HIS A 8 10.10 8.65 -7.09
C HIS A 8 11.23 8.93 -8.08
N GLN A 9 11.08 8.65 -9.38
CA GLN A 9 12.08 9.01 -10.37
C GLN A 9 12.25 10.53 -10.45
N ASN A 10 13.48 11.01 -10.61
CA ASN A 10 13.78 12.44 -10.75
C ASN A 10 14.61 12.76 -11.99
N ILE A 11 15.25 11.77 -12.61
CA ILE A 11 16.12 11.94 -13.77
C ILE A 11 15.94 10.81 -14.77
N VAL A 12 16.12 11.12 -16.05
CA VAL A 12 16.20 10.13 -17.12
C VAL A 12 17.57 10.25 -17.78
N PHE A 13 18.42 9.24 -17.61
CA PHE A 13 19.72 9.21 -18.28
C PHE A 13 19.56 8.84 -19.76
N ALA A 14 20.46 9.34 -20.60
CA ALA A 14 20.55 9.05 -22.02
C ALA A 14 19.27 9.34 -22.84
N LYS A 15 18.47 10.34 -22.40
CA LYS A 15 17.21 10.70 -23.08
C LYS A 15 17.38 11.11 -24.54
N ASP A 16 18.47 11.84 -24.85
CA ASP A 16 18.71 12.43 -26.17
C ASP A 16 19.81 11.69 -26.96
N GLN A 17 20.17 10.48 -26.55
CA GLN A 17 21.21 9.67 -27.20
C GLN A 17 20.56 8.49 -27.93
N PRO A 18 20.48 8.51 -29.28
CA PRO A 18 19.77 7.47 -30.03
C PRO A 18 20.43 6.08 -29.93
N GLU A 19 21.71 6.03 -29.56
CA GLU A 19 22.47 4.80 -29.35
C GLU A 19 22.09 4.07 -28.06
N TYR A 20 21.53 4.78 -27.06
CA TYR A 20 21.26 4.24 -25.74
C TYR A 20 19.76 4.25 -25.42
N GLN A 21 19.31 3.23 -24.68
CA GLN A 21 17.95 3.20 -24.17
C GLN A 21 17.82 4.19 -22.99
N PRO A 22 16.79 5.07 -22.97
CA PRO A 22 16.57 5.97 -21.85
C PRO A 22 16.40 5.22 -20.53
N LEU A 23 17.11 5.66 -19.50
CA LEU A 23 17.11 5.02 -18.18
C LEU A 23 16.45 5.95 -17.15
N PRO A 24 15.15 5.77 -16.86
CA PRO A 24 14.51 6.43 -15.73
C PRO A 24 15.13 5.96 -14.41
N ALA A 25 15.54 6.93 -13.60
CA ALA A 25 16.23 6.69 -12.34
C ALA A 25 15.87 7.74 -11.28
N LEU A 26 16.16 7.38 -10.04
CA LEU A 26 16.20 8.27 -8.89
C LEU A 26 17.66 8.47 -8.54
N ARG A 27 18.13 9.71 -8.66
CA ARG A 27 19.41 10.15 -8.12
C ARG A 27 19.17 10.70 -6.72
N ILE A 28 19.88 10.15 -5.73
CA ILE A 28 19.88 10.65 -4.36
C ILE A 28 21.09 11.57 -4.21
N ASP A 29 20.85 12.80 -3.77
CA ASP A 29 21.90 13.79 -3.50
C ASP A 29 22.57 13.50 -2.15
N SER A 30 23.13 12.30 -2.00
CA SER A 30 23.97 11.87 -0.89
C SER A 30 25.45 12.10 -1.24
N PRO A 31 26.37 12.13 -0.27
CA PRO A 31 27.82 12.20 -0.54
C PRO A 31 28.33 11.09 -1.45
N THR A 32 27.62 9.95 -1.50
CA THR A 32 27.88 8.80 -2.35
C THR A 32 27.23 8.88 -3.74
N GLY A 33 26.25 9.78 -3.94
CA GLY A 33 25.63 10.05 -5.24
C GLY A 33 24.89 8.86 -5.83
N GLU A 34 24.08 8.17 -5.03
CA GLU A 34 23.42 6.92 -5.40
C GLU A 34 22.42 7.11 -6.55
N VAL A 35 22.41 6.16 -7.48
CA VAL A 35 21.49 6.13 -8.62
C VAL A 35 20.70 4.84 -8.58
N VAL A 36 19.39 4.96 -8.37
CA VAL A 36 18.45 3.84 -8.28
C VAL A 36 17.64 3.76 -9.57
N SER A 37 17.70 2.62 -10.24
CA SER A 37 16.86 2.32 -11.41
C SER A 37 15.96 1.13 -11.15
N CYS A 38 14.77 1.12 -11.77
CA CYS A 38 13.82 0.02 -11.64
C CYS A 38 13.73 -0.76 -12.94
N TRP A 39 13.79 -2.08 -12.85
CA TRP A 39 13.77 -2.97 -14.00
C TRP A 39 12.60 -3.95 -13.91
N LYS A 40 11.83 -4.05 -14.98
CA LYS A 40 10.73 -5.00 -15.09
C LYS A 40 11.13 -6.19 -15.96
N LEU A 41 11.07 -7.36 -15.36
CA LEU A 41 11.18 -8.64 -16.06
C LEU A 41 9.91 -8.89 -16.87
N SER A 42 10.08 -9.33 -18.11
CA SER A 42 8.99 -9.87 -18.95
C SER A 42 8.50 -11.21 -18.40
N PHE A 43 7.32 -11.65 -18.84
CA PHE A 43 6.74 -12.92 -18.37
C PHE A 43 7.68 -14.12 -18.61
N LYS A 44 8.26 -14.24 -19.82
CA LYS A 44 9.22 -15.30 -20.17
C LYS A 44 10.46 -15.28 -19.26
N GLU A 45 10.97 -14.10 -18.93
CA GLU A 45 12.15 -13.95 -18.06
C GLU A 45 11.83 -14.30 -16.61
N ARG A 46 10.63 -13.96 -16.12
CA ARG A 46 10.18 -14.35 -14.77
C ARG A 46 10.16 -15.87 -14.63
N VAL A 47 9.61 -16.57 -15.63
CA VAL A 47 9.60 -18.05 -15.66
C VAL A 47 11.04 -18.59 -15.62
N LYS A 48 11.94 -18.06 -16.46
CA LYS A 48 13.35 -18.48 -16.47
C LYS A 48 14.04 -18.24 -15.12
N ILE A 49 13.80 -17.11 -14.46
CA ILE A 49 14.37 -16.80 -13.14
C ILE A 49 13.81 -17.69 -12.04
N ILE A 50 12.53 -18.04 -12.08
CA ILE A 50 11.94 -18.99 -11.11
C ILE A 50 12.69 -20.33 -11.15
N PHE A 51 13.06 -20.81 -12.34
CA PHE A 51 13.78 -22.08 -12.47
C PHE A 51 15.29 -21.99 -12.27
N THR A 52 15.92 -20.87 -12.64
CA THR A 52 17.39 -20.74 -12.63
C THR A 52 17.93 -19.99 -11.42
N GLY A 53 17.12 -19.13 -10.80
CA GLY A 53 17.48 -18.27 -9.68
C GLY A 53 18.56 -17.23 -9.99
N ARG A 54 18.89 -16.99 -11.26
CA ARG A 54 20.09 -16.22 -11.66
C ARG A 54 19.73 -14.95 -12.42
N ILE A 55 20.35 -13.85 -12.01
CA ILE A 55 20.35 -12.57 -12.72
C ILE A 55 21.83 -12.21 -12.98
N TRP A 56 22.14 -11.85 -14.22
CA TRP A 56 23.48 -11.42 -14.62
C TRP A 56 23.46 -9.91 -14.86
N LEU A 57 24.38 -9.19 -14.24
CA LEU A 57 24.53 -7.73 -14.39
C LEU A 57 25.93 -7.44 -14.94
N SER A 58 26.00 -6.69 -16.04
CA SER A 58 27.24 -6.16 -16.59
C SER A 58 27.16 -4.65 -16.57
N LEU A 59 28.07 -4.00 -15.85
CA LEU A 59 28.18 -2.54 -15.76
C LEU A 59 29.44 -2.10 -16.51
N MET A 60 29.26 -1.19 -17.47
CA MET A 60 30.38 -0.60 -18.18
C MET A 60 30.99 0.50 -17.32
N SER A 61 32.11 0.21 -16.65
CA SER A 61 32.83 1.20 -15.83
C SER A 61 33.80 2.07 -16.62
N PHE A 62 34.00 1.81 -17.92
CA PHE A 62 34.93 2.55 -18.81
C PHE A 62 36.34 2.70 -18.22
N ASN A 63 36.88 1.61 -17.67
CA ASN A 63 38.18 1.56 -16.99
C ASN A 63 38.30 2.44 -15.73
N LYS A 64 37.18 2.98 -15.23
CA LYS A 64 37.10 3.61 -13.91
C LYS A 64 36.82 2.54 -12.84
N PRO A 65 37.10 2.85 -11.56
CA PRO A 65 36.72 1.97 -10.45
C PRO A 65 35.25 1.56 -10.56
N LEU A 66 34.98 0.29 -10.29
CA LEU A 66 33.63 -0.25 -10.36
C LEU A 66 32.76 0.48 -9.34
N THR A 67 31.62 1.01 -9.80
CA THR A 67 30.61 1.56 -8.91
C THR A 67 29.99 0.43 -8.08
N PRO A 68 29.95 0.54 -6.74
CA PRO A 68 29.22 -0.41 -5.91
C PRO A 68 27.79 -0.58 -6.45
N SER A 69 27.38 -1.82 -6.66
CA SER A 69 26.05 -2.14 -7.20
C SER A 69 25.31 -3.01 -6.20
N TYR A 70 24.07 -2.61 -5.91
CA TYR A 70 23.18 -3.32 -5.00
C TYR A 70 21.89 -3.66 -5.73
N LEU A 71 21.51 -4.94 -5.70
CA LEU A 71 20.32 -5.47 -6.34
C LEU A 71 19.37 -6.00 -5.28
N ALA A 72 18.14 -5.52 -5.28
CA ALA A 72 17.09 -5.99 -4.38
C ALA A 72 15.78 -6.19 -5.15
N VAL A 73 14.95 -7.10 -4.65
CA VAL A 73 13.60 -7.34 -5.19
C VAL A 73 12.62 -6.30 -4.65
N ASN A 74 12.80 -5.88 -3.40
CA ASN A 74 11.94 -4.91 -2.75
C ASN A 74 12.54 -3.50 -2.86
N ARG A 75 11.71 -2.54 -3.28
CA ARG A 75 12.09 -1.12 -3.36
C ARG A 75 12.62 -0.59 -2.02
N LYS A 76 11.99 -0.97 -0.91
CA LYS A 76 12.31 -0.45 0.44
C LYS A 76 13.68 -0.89 0.96
N GLU A 77 14.26 -1.95 0.39
CA GLU A 77 15.62 -2.39 0.71
C GLU A 77 16.67 -1.51 0.03
N VAL A 78 16.28 -0.78 -1.03
CA VAL A 78 17.20 0.10 -1.77
C VAL A 78 17.13 1.54 -1.27
N TYR A 79 15.93 2.06 -1.00
CA TYR A 79 15.78 3.43 -0.49
C TYR A 79 14.46 3.64 0.27
N SER A 80 14.50 4.56 1.24
CA SER A 80 13.33 5.11 1.91
C SER A 80 12.92 6.44 1.27
N HIS A 81 11.62 6.73 1.23
CA HIS A 81 11.10 8.01 0.74
C HIS A 81 10.09 8.60 1.75
N PRO A 82 10.04 9.92 1.97
CA PRO A 82 9.13 10.54 2.94
C PRO A 82 7.64 10.20 2.73
N ASP A 83 7.23 9.94 1.48
CA ASP A 83 5.86 9.51 1.16
C ASP A 83 5.48 8.13 1.70
N ASP A 84 6.46 7.29 2.05
CA ASP A 84 6.21 5.98 2.63
C ASP A 84 5.54 6.10 4.00
N GLU A 85 5.92 7.10 4.80
CA GLU A 85 5.32 7.38 6.11
C GLU A 85 3.88 7.91 5.98
N LYS A 86 3.64 8.82 5.03
CA LYS A 86 2.30 9.36 4.76
C LYS A 86 1.31 8.25 4.41
N THR A 87 1.76 7.24 3.67
CA THR A 87 0.92 6.09 3.30
C THR A 87 0.51 5.26 4.51
N VAL A 88 1.43 5.05 5.47
CA VAL A 88 1.13 4.35 6.72
C VAL A 88 0.15 5.15 7.57
N LEU A 89 0.42 6.44 7.77
CA LEU A 89 -0.46 7.33 8.53
C LEU A 89 -1.88 7.36 7.94
N ASN A 90 -2.02 7.43 6.62
CA ASN A 90 -3.33 7.43 5.97
C ASN A 90 -4.06 6.10 6.15
N ARG A 91 -3.36 4.95 6.10
CA ARG A 91 -3.97 3.64 6.37
C ARG A 91 -4.43 3.52 7.82
N VAL A 92 -3.61 3.98 8.77
CA VAL A 92 -3.96 3.98 10.19
C VAL A 92 -5.16 4.89 10.45
N LYS A 93 -5.15 6.12 9.91
CA LYS A 93 -6.29 7.05 10.01
C LYS A 93 -7.56 6.45 9.43
N LYS A 94 -7.48 5.81 8.26
CA LYS A 94 -8.60 5.12 7.63
C LYS A 94 -9.10 3.98 8.53
N PHE A 95 -8.21 3.15 9.06
CA PHE A 95 -8.58 2.08 9.98
C PHE A 95 -9.32 2.61 11.22
N PHE A 96 -8.83 3.68 11.85
CA PHE A 96 -9.53 4.30 12.99
C PHE A 96 -10.87 4.91 12.59
N ALA A 97 -10.98 5.51 11.40
CA ALA A 97 -12.24 6.04 10.88
C ALA A 97 -13.26 4.92 10.63
N ASP A 98 -12.84 3.84 9.95
CA ASP A 98 -13.66 2.66 9.66
C ASP A 98 -14.08 1.97 10.97
N TRP A 99 -13.15 1.81 11.93
CA TRP A 99 -13.46 1.22 13.24
C TRP A 99 -14.43 2.08 14.05
N LYS A 100 -14.24 3.41 14.06
CA LYS A 100 -15.16 4.35 14.70
C LYS A 100 -16.54 4.28 14.06
N TYR A 101 -16.62 4.20 12.74
CA TYR A 101 -17.87 4.05 12.00
C TYR A 101 -18.59 2.75 12.37
N ILE A 102 -17.87 1.61 12.36
CA ILE A 102 -18.42 0.31 12.76
C ILE A 102 -18.93 0.39 14.20
N TYR A 103 -18.11 0.87 15.15
CA TYR A 103 -18.51 0.96 16.56
C TYR A 103 -19.73 1.86 16.80
N GLN A 104 -19.87 2.96 16.05
CA GLN A 104 -21.01 3.86 16.17
C GLN A 104 -22.31 3.26 15.61
N ASN A 105 -22.21 2.46 14.54
CA ASN A 105 -23.35 1.85 13.87
C ASN A 105 -23.56 0.37 14.25
N ASP A 106 -22.84 -0.12 15.25
CA ASP A 106 -22.91 -1.51 15.72
C ASP A 106 -24.20 -1.71 16.53
N PRO A 107 -25.20 -2.44 16.01
CA PRO A 107 -26.47 -2.69 16.70
C PRO A 107 -26.28 -3.44 18.02
N VAL A 108 -25.27 -4.31 18.11
CA VAL A 108 -24.97 -5.11 19.32
C VAL A 108 -24.65 -4.20 20.51
N LYS A 109 -23.98 -3.07 20.25
CA LYS A 109 -23.54 -2.14 21.31
C LYS A 109 -24.52 -1.00 21.56
N LYS A 110 -25.36 -0.67 20.58
CA LYS A 110 -26.17 0.56 20.58
C LYS A 110 -27.68 0.33 20.63
N CYS A 111 -28.16 -0.90 20.45
CA CYS A 111 -29.57 -1.25 20.59
C CYS A 111 -29.90 -1.50 22.08
N GLU A 112 -30.80 -0.71 22.67
CA GLU A 112 -31.21 -0.86 24.07
C GLU A 112 -32.05 -2.11 24.28
N LEU A 113 -32.95 -2.39 23.34
CA LEU A 113 -33.78 -3.59 23.34
C LEU A 113 -32.91 -4.86 23.39
N TYR A 114 -31.90 -4.94 22.53
CA TYR A 114 -30.97 -6.07 22.52
C TYR A 114 -30.20 -6.21 23.83
N LYS A 115 -29.73 -5.10 24.41
CA LYS A 115 -28.93 -5.12 25.63
C LYS A 115 -29.72 -5.56 26.85
N ASN A 116 -30.99 -5.19 26.94
CA ASN A 116 -31.81 -5.43 28.14
C ASN A 116 -32.62 -6.72 28.04
N GLU A 117 -33.22 -7.00 26.88
CA GLU A 117 -34.16 -8.11 26.70
C GLU A 117 -33.67 -9.16 25.71
N GLY A 118 -32.66 -8.82 24.89
CA GLY A 118 -32.17 -9.67 23.81
C GLY A 118 -33.05 -9.58 22.57
N CYS A 119 -32.43 -9.33 21.40
CA CYS A 119 -33.14 -9.25 20.12
C CYS A 119 -32.46 -10.16 19.10
N SER A 120 -33.21 -11.09 18.51
CA SER A 120 -32.68 -12.02 17.51
C SER A 120 -32.30 -11.36 16.18
N HIS A 121 -32.80 -10.14 15.91
CA HIS A 121 -32.50 -9.44 14.66
C HIS A 121 -31.10 -8.87 14.63
N VAL A 122 -30.48 -8.56 15.78
CA VAL A 122 -29.19 -7.83 15.86
C VAL A 122 -28.02 -8.57 15.17
N ASP A 123 -28.08 -9.90 15.08
CA ASP A 123 -27.11 -10.73 14.33
C ASP A 123 -27.68 -11.28 13.00
N GLY A 124 -28.92 -10.89 12.66
CA GLY A 124 -29.64 -11.37 11.49
C GLY A 124 -29.68 -10.35 10.34
N MET A 125 -29.94 -10.85 9.12
CA MET A 125 -30.11 -10.01 7.92
C MET A 125 -31.29 -9.02 8.00
N LEU A 126 -32.16 -9.17 9.01
CA LEU A 126 -33.35 -8.35 9.23
C LEU A 126 -33.10 -7.18 10.19
N CYS A 127 -31.88 -7.00 10.71
CA CYS A 127 -31.53 -5.80 11.48
C CYS A 127 -31.49 -4.57 10.56
N ASP A 128 -32.33 -3.59 10.84
CA ASP A 128 -32.37 -2.30 10.16
C ASP A 128 -31.85 -1.14 11.04
N PHE A 129 -30.94 -1.46 11.98
CA PHE A 129 -30.28 -0.47 12.82
C PHE A 129 -29.52 0.58 11.98
N PRO A 130 -29.63 1.89 12.29
CA PRO A 130 -30.20 2.50 13.49
C PRO A 130 -31.72 2.75 13.49
N ASN A 131 -32.45 2.46 12.39
CA ASN A 131 -33.84 2.88 12.20
C ASN A 131 -34.89 1.86 12.68
N CYS A 132 -34.50 0.90 13.50
CA CYS A 132 -35.35 -0.22 13.90
C CYS A 132 -36.60 0.22 14.69
N SER A 133 -37.79 -0.10 14.17
CA SER A 133 -39.08 0.23 14.80
C SER A 133 -39.23 -0.35 16.20
N MET A 134 -38.85 -1.62 16.38
CA MET A 134 -38.97 -2.31 17.68
C MET A 134 -38.13 -1.66 18.78
N ASN A 135 -36.90 -1.25 18.46
CA ASN A 135 -36.06 -0.54 19.42
C ASN A 135 -36.63 0.85 19.74
N ASN A 136 -37.20 1.55 18.76
CA ASN A 136 -37.83 2.85 18.99
C ASN A 136 -39.07 2.74 19.90
N ASP A 137 -39.89 1.72 19.73
CA ASP A 137 -41.08 1.53 20.54
C ASP A 137 -40.70 1.11 21.98
N TYR A 138 -39.70 0.24 22.13
CA TYR A 138 -39.12 -0.09 23.45
C TYR A 138 -38.61 1.16 24.20
N ILE A 139 -37.88 2.04 23.51
CA ILE A 139 -37.38 3.29 24.11
C ILE A 139 -38.54 4.20 24.56
N LYS A 140 -39.62 4.30 23.76
CA LYS A 140 -40.80 5.11 24.12
C LYS A 140 -41.50 4.54 25.35
N GLU A 141 -41.73 3.23 25.41
CA GLU A 141 -42.39 2.58 26.55
C GLU A 141 -41.59 2.79 27.84
N ARG A 142 -40.27 2.61 27.78
CA ARG A 142 -39.35 2.85 28.92
C ARG A 142 -39.27 4.31 29.35
N SER A 143 -39.57 5.25 28.45
CA SER A 143 -39.60 6.69 28.80
C SER A 143 -40.90 7.14 29.48
N LEU A 144 -41.97 6.35 29.35
CA LEU A 144 -43.29 6.60 29.93
C LEU A 144 -43.47 5.94 31.31
N SER A 145 -42.63 4.96 31.63
CA SER A 145 -42.50 4.28 32.93
C SER A 145 -41.53 4.98 33.87
#